data_AF-A0A1I0TS00-F1
#
_entry.id   AF-A0A1I0TS00-F1
#
_cell.length_a   1.000
_cell.length_b   1.000
_cell.length_c   1.000
_cell.angle_alpha   90.00
_cell.angle_beta   90.00
_cell.angle_gamma   90.00
#
_symmetry.space_group_name_H-M   'P 1'
#
loop_
_entity.id
_entity.type
_entity.pdbx_description
1 polymer ?
#
loop_
_entity_poly.entity_id
_entity_poly.type
_entity_poly.pdbx_seq_one_letter_code
_entity_poly.pdbx_strand_id
1 'polypeptide(L)'
;MINNKRTMTREQLRNKLNYEHEHGYPSFRNEIAKVLQDKYNMDFSKAKEIVWDPKIINKITEDIEWAQHMGPNFWAKYIYEEYESVFPKRVKNLELQVSN
;
A
#
# COMPACT_ATOMS: atom_id res chain seq x y z
N MET A 1 -23.76 -14.69 -14.66
CA MET A 1 -23.25 -13.30 -14.48
C MET A 1 -22.20 -13.04 -15.54
N ILE A 2 -22.44 -12.08 -16.43
CA ILE A 2 -21.52 -11.76 -17.53
C ILE A 2 -20.35 -10.96 -16.95
N ASN A 3 -19.15 -11.55 -16.96
CA ASN A 3 -17.90 -10.86 -16.65
C ASN A 3 -17.59 -9.85 -17.77
N ASN A 4 -18.21 -8.67 -17.70
CA ASN A 4 -17.85 -7.54 -18.56
C ASN A 4 -16.52 -6.93 -18.08
N LYS A 5 -15.41 -7.63 -18.34
CA LYS A 5 -14.09 -6.98 -18.34
C LYS A 5 -14.05 -6.06 -19.55
N ARG A 6 -14.55 -4.83 -19.40
CA ARG A 6 -14.36 -3.77 -20.39
C ARG A 6 -12.86 -3.52 -20.52
N THR A 7 -12.26 -4.04 -21.58
CA THR A 7 -10.87 -3.75 -21.92
C THR A 7 -10.75 -2.25 -22.15
N MET A 8 -9.87 -1.57 -21.40
CA MET A 8 -9.62 -0.15 -21.60
C MET A 8 -9.08 0.11 -23.00
N THR A 9 -9.52 1.21 -23.63
CA THR A 9 -8.90 1.66 -24.88
C THR A 9 -7.47 2.16 -24.62
N ARG A 10 -6.64 2.22 -25.67
CA ARG A 10 -5.27 2.75 -25.57
C ARG A 10 -5.22 4.17 -25.00
N GLU A 11 -6.17 5.01 -25.40
CA GLU A 11 -6.29 6.39 -24.91
C GLU A 11 -6.66 6.46 -23.44
N GLN A 12 -7.63 5.64 -23.01
CA GLN A 12 -7.98 5.52 -21.59
C GLN A 12 -6.80 5.03 -20.76
N LEU A 13 -6.03 4.06 -21.28
CA LEU A 13 -4.84 3.55 -20.61
C LEU A 13 -3.79 4.65 -20.44
N ARG A 14 -3.54 5.42 -21.50
CA ARG A 14 -2.60 6.55 -21.46
C ARG A 14 -3.03 7.62 -20.45
N ASN A 15 -4.30 8.01 -20.46
CA ASN A 15 -4.83 9.00 -19.53
C ASN A 15 -4.71 8.52 -18.07
N LYS A 16 -4.97 7.23 -17.83
CA LYS A 16 -4.77 6.63 -16.51
C LYS A 16 -3.30 6.67 -16.08
N LEU A 17 -2.38 6.30 -16.97
CA LEU A 17 -0.94 6.31 -16.66
C LEU A 17 -0.43 7.73 -16.39
N ASN A 18 -0.85 8.72 -17.18
CA ASN A 18 -0.52 10.12 -16.96
C ASN A 18 -1.05 10.60 -15.60
N TYR A 19 -2.31 10.28 -15.29
CA TYR A 19 -2.90 10.62 -14.00
C TYR A 19 -2.12 10.00 -12.83
N GLU A 20 -1.78 8.71 -12.92
CA GLU A 20 -0.95 8.06 -11.91
C GLU A 20 0.40 8.78 -11.77
N HIS A 21 1.09 9.08 -12.86
CA HIS A 21 2.38 9.78 -12.82
C HIS A 21 2.28 11.17 -12.17
N GLU A 22 1.34 12.00 -12.60
CA GLU A 22 1.13 13.37 -12.11
C GLU A 22 0.73 13.42 -10.63
N HIS A 23 0.10 12.37 -10.12
CA HIS A 23 -0.37 12.27 -8.73
C HIS A 23 0.46 11.30 -7.88
N GLY A 24 1.60 10.84 -8.42
CA GLY A 24 2.58 10.01 -7.72
C GLY A 24 2.14 8.56 -7.43
N TYR A 25 1.32 7.99 -8.29
CA TYR A 25 0.86 6.60 -8.28
C TYR A 25 -0.10 6.27 -7.12
N PRO A 26 -1.22 7.01 -6.99
CA PRO A 26 -2.19 6.84 -5.92
C PRO A 26 -2.76 5.42 -5.84
N SER A 27 -2.89 4.70 -6.96
CA SER A 27 -3.37 3.31 -6.94
C SER A 27 -2.40 2.40 -6.22
N PHE A 28 -1.11 2.46 -6.59
CA PHE A 28 -0.07 1.63 -5.99
C PHE A 28 0.09 1.94 -4.48
N ARG A 29 0.00 3.22 -4.10
CA ARG A 29 0.02 3.62 -2.68
C ARG A 29 -1.17 3.11 -1.89
N ASN A 30 -2.35 3.13 -2.48
CA ASN A 30 -3.54 2.57 -1.84
C ASN A 30 -3.38 1.06 -1.62
N GLU A 31 -2.70 0.35 -2.51
CA GLU A 31 -2.38 -1.07 -2.29
C GLU A 31 -1.42 -1.26 -1.12
N ILE A 32 -0.38 -0.43 -0.99
CA ILE A 32 0.54 -0.47 0.16
C ILE A 32 -0.22 -0.20 1.47
N ALA A 33 -1.06 0.85 1.50
CA ALA A 33 -1.85 1.20 2.68
C ALA A 33 -2.82 0.08 3.10
N LYS A 34 -3.41 -0.64 2.14
CA LYS A 34 -4.22 -1.83 2.43
C LYS A 34 -3.38 -2.95 3.05
N VAL A 35 -2.18 -3.21 2.56
CA VAL A 35 -1.31 -4.22 3.17
C VAL A 35 -0.91 -3.83 4.60
N LEU A 36 -0.65 -2.55 4.85
CA LEU A 36 -0.40 -2.02 6.20
C LEU A 36 -1.59 -2.23 7.13
N GLN A 37 -2.81 -2.00 6.64
CA GLN A 37 -4.03 -2.29 7.38
C GLN A 37 -4.17 -3.78 7.68
N ASP A 38 -4.12 -4.62 6.66
CA ASP A 38 -4.46 -6.04 6.76
C ASP A 38 -3.41 -6.84 7.54
N LYS A 39 -2.11 -6.54 7.36
CA LYS A 39 -1.01 -7.33 7.94
C LYS A 39 -0.41 -6.74 9.21
N TYR A 40 -0.46 -5.42 9.34
CA TYR A 40 0.18 -4.70 10.44
C TYR A 40 -0.84 -4.03 11.36
N ASN A 41 -2.14 -4.28 11.14
CA ASN A 41 -3.25 -3.80 11.95
C ASN A 41 -3.24 -2.27 12.14
N MET A 42 -2.76 -1.55 11.14
CA MET A 42 -2.75 -0.09 11.13
C MET A 42 -4.09 0.44 10.62
N ASP A 43 -4.59 1.52 11.21
CA ASP A 43 -5.75 2.21 10.65
C ASP A 43 -5.47 2.67 9.21
N PHE A 44 -6.43 2.50 8.30
CA PHE A 44 -6.23 2.79 6.88
C PHE A 44 -5.97 4.29 6.61
N SER A 45 -6.62 5.19 7.36
CA SER A 45 -6.37 6.63 7.22
C SER A 45 -4.94 6.95 7.62
N LYS A 46 -4.49 6.39 8.75
CA LYS A 46 -3.10 6.56 9.21
C LYS A 46 -2.07 5.91 8.27
N ALA A 47 -2.38 4.74 7.73
CA ALA A 47 -1.54 4.07 6.75
C ALA A 47 -1.37 4.93 5.49
N LYS A 48 -2.44 5.60 5.04
CA LYS A 48 -2.34 6.57 3.95
C LYS A 48 -1.43 7.73 4.31
N GLU A 49 -1.61 8.36 5.46
CA GLU A 49 -0.75 9.48 5.87
C GLU A 49 0.74 9.12 5.80
N ILE A 50 1.12 7.92 6.28
CA ILE A 50 2.50 7.45 6.24
C ILE A 50 2.98 7.15 4.82
N VAL A 51 2.17 6.49 3.99
CA VAL A 51 2.54 6.17 2.60
C VAL A 51 2.69 7.46 1.76
N TRP A 52 1.97 8.52 2.13
CA TRP A 52 2.05 9.84 1.49
C TRP A 52 3.11 10.76 2.12
N ASP A 53 3.82 10.31 3.15
CA ASP A 53 4.91 11.04 3.75
C ASP A 53 6.00 11.34 2.71
N PRO A 54 6.52 12.59 2.62
CA PRO A 54 7.59 13.00 1.70
C PRO A 54 8.79 12.06 1.62
N LYS A 55 9.19 11.43 2.73
CA LYS A 55 10.31 10.48 2.76
C LYS A 55 9.98 9.19 2.02
N ILE A 56 8.76 8.67 2.18
CA ILE A 56 8.31 7.42 1.57
C ILE A 56 7.94 7.62 0.09
N ILE A 57 7.17 8.67 -0.22
CA ILE A 57 6.80 9.01 -1.61
C ILE A 57 8.03 9.14 -2.49
N ASN A 58 9.01 9.95 -2.08
CA ASN A 58 10.18 10.22 -2.90
C ASN A 58 10.93 8.93 -3.21
N LYS A 59 11.01 8.00 -2.24
CA LYS A 59 11.67 6.70 -2.40
C LYS A 59 10.89 5.74 -3.31
N ILE A 60 9.57 5.77 -3.27
CA ILE A 60 8.71 4.98 -4.18
C ILE A 60 8.77 5.53 -5.61
N THR A 61 8.85 6.86 -5.77
CA THR A 61 8.82 7.52 -7.09
C THR A 61 10.19 7.68 -7.74
N GLU A 62 11.28 7.52 -6.99
CA GLU A 62 12.66 7.58 -7.50
C GLU A 62 12.89 6.55 -8.61
N ASP A 63 12.43 5.31 -8.40
CA ASP A 63 12.36 4.27 -9.42
C ASP A 63 11.02 3.53 -9.29
N ILE A 64 10.01 4.06 -10.00
CA ILE A 64 8.66 3.50 -9.91
C ILE A 64 8.56 2.10 -10.52
N GLU A 65 9.33 1.79 -11.56
CA GLU A 65 9.28 0.48 -12.22
C GLU A 65 9.81 -0.58 -11.27
N TRP A 66 10.94 -0.30 -10.61
CA TRP A 66 11.46 -1.14 -9.54
C TRP A 66 10.49 -1.22 -8.37
N ALA A 67 9.92 -0.09 -7.93
CA ALA A 67 8.98 -0.07 -6.81
C ALA A 67 7.75 -0.96 -7.07
N GLN A 68 7.16 -0.86 -8.26
CA GLN A 68 6.02 -1.69 -8.67
C GLN A 68 6.42 -3.16 -8.82
N HIS A 69 7.63 -3.45 -9.30
CA HIS A 69 8.15 -4.82 -9.39
C HIS A 69 8.27 -5.49 -8.01
N MET A 70 8.79 -4.78 -7.02
CA MET A 70 8.88 -5.28 -5.64
C MET A 70 7.50 -5.47 -4.99
N GLY A 71 6.53 -4.65 -5.40
CA GLY A 71 5.13 -4.77 -5.03
C GLY A 71 4.80 -4.26 -3.61
N PRO A 72 3.50 -4.20 -3.28
CA PRO A 72 3.02 -3.48 -2.10
C PRO A 72 3.43 -4.11 -0.76
N ASN A 73 3.67 -5.43 -0.74
CA ASN A 73 4.11 -6.15 0.46
C ASN A 73 5.51 -5.75 0.92
N PHE A 74 6.42 -5.56 -0.04
CA PHE A 74 7.77 -5.13 0.26
C PHE A 74 7.76 -3.74 0.90
N TRP A 75 7.03 -2.81 0.30
CA TRP A 75 6.93 -1.44 0.81
C TRP A 75 6.21 -1.34 2.15
N ALA A 76 5.15 -2.13 2.36
CA ALA A 76 4.50 -2.20 3.67
C ALA A 76 5.47 -2.67 4.77
N LYS A 77 6.31 -3.67 4.47
CA LYS A 77 7.36 -4.12 5.39
C LYS A 77 8.42 -3.03 5.63
N TYR A 78 8.90 -2.39 4.58
CA TYR A 78 9.86 -1.29 4.67
C TYR A 78 9.34 -0.16 5.56
N ILE A 79 8.08 0.26 5.34
CA ILE A 79 7.42 1.29 6.15
C ILE A 79 7.27 0.85 7.61
N TYR A 80 6.90 -0.42 7.85
CA TYR A 80 6.82 -0.95 9.21
C TYR A 80 8.17 -0.87 9.95
N GLU A 81 9.27 -1.22 9.29
CA GLU A 81 10.61 -1.18 9.88
C GLU A 81 11.08 0.25 10.15
N GLU A 82 10.79 1.20 9.25
CA GLU A 82 11.17 2.61 9.42
C GLU A 82 10.31 3.38 10.43
N TYR A 83 9.04 3.00 10.59
CA TYR A 83 8.05 3.69 11.44
C TYR A 83 7.54 2.81 12.58
N GLU A 84 8.31 1.81 13.03
CA GLU A 84 7.87 0.79 13.99
C GLU A 84 7.18 1.38 15.23
N SER A 85 7.69 2.51 15.73
CA SER A 85 7.15 3.23 16.90
C SER A 85 5.71 3.74 16.72
N VAL A 86 5.26 3.92 15.48
CA VAL A 86 3.94 4.47 15.11
C VAL A 86 2.89 3.36 14.99
N PHE A 87 3.32 2.11 14.82
CA PHE A 87 2.43 0.95 14.73
C PHE A 87 1.88 0.56 16.09
N PRO A 88 0.63 0.09 16.15
CA PRO A 88 0.12 -0.51 17.37
C PRO A 88 1.01 -1.69 17.72
N LYS A 89 1.54 -1.70 18.95
CA LYS A 89 2.26 -2.86 19.48
C LYS A 89 1.35 -4.06 19.30
N ARG A 90 1.87 -5.13 18.70
CA ARG A 90 1.15 -6.42 18.64
C ARG A 90 0.70 -6.75 20.06
N VAL A 91 -0.61 -6.66 20.30
CA VAL A 91 -1.18 -7.22 21.52
C VAL A 91 -1.04 -8.72 21.33
N LYS A 92 -0.04 -9.32 21.97
CA LYS A 92 0.05 -10.78 22.13
C LYS A 92 -1.13 -11.23 22.99
N ASN A 93 -2.33 -11.26 22.43
CA ASN A 93 -3.48 -11.91 23.03
C ASN A 93 -3.92 -13.04 22.10
N LEU A 94 -3.12 -14.10 22.09
CA LEU A 94 -3.46 -15.40 21.53
C LEU A 94 -2.89 -16.51 22.44
N GLU A 95 -2.83 -16.25 23.74
CA GLU A 95 -2.69 -17.30 24.76
C GLU A 95 -4.02 -17.38 25.52
N LEU A 96 -4.51 -18.61 25.69
CA LEU A 96 -5.62 -19.05 26.55
C LEU A 96 -7.05 -18.79 26.05
N GLN A 97 -7.50 -19.50 25.00
CA GLN A 97 -8.86 -20.08 24.98
C GLN A 97 -8.91 -21.37 24.14
N VAL A 98 -8.18 -22.42 24.56
CA VAL A 98 -8.65 -23.81 24.38
C VAL A 98 -8.16 -24.66 25.55
N SER A 99 -8.68 -24.37 26.74
CA SER A 99 -8.77 -25.36 27.81
C SER A 99 -10.22 -25.33 28.29
N ASN A 100 -10.99 -26.31 27.86
CA ASN A 100 -12.00 -27.04 28.63
C ASN A 100 -12.50 -28.21 27.78
#